data_AF-A0AAW6LT51-F1
#
_entry.id   AF-A0AAW6LT51-F1
#
_cell.length_a   1.000
_cell.length_b   1.000
_cell.length_c   1.000
_cell.angle_alpha   90.00
_cell.angle_beta   90.00
_cell.angle_gamma   90.00
#
_symmetry.space_group_name_H-M   'P 1'
#
loop_
_entity.id
_entity.type
_entity.pdbx_description
1 polymer ?
#
loop_
_entity_poly.entity_id
_entity_poly.type
_entity_poly.pdbx_seq_one_letter_code
_entity_poly.pdbx_strand_id
1 'polypeptide(L)'
;MDFSTTIADLKNDTLSHLDLALDDERFEVEINEDGAVSAIFGVTLAFHRELGLKDGIVDSDGELTKSGAERLQTYLRKYLSEESGLDTSTLEVSADEQTSTLGEDPGFAVILTSTPGLSTKFQKYWDETLWPFSATMINICDPGTFNAPYMFDHI
;
A
#
# COMPACT_ATOMS: atom_id res chain seq x y z
N MET A 1 10.21 16.19 8.06
CA MET A 1 9.82 15.70 9.40
C MET A 1 11.00 15.79 10.37
N ASP A 2 10.76 15.97 11.68
CA ASP A 2 11.79 15.76 12.69
C ASP A 2 11.96 14.25 12.94
N PHE A 3 13.10 13.71 12.54
CA PHE A 3 13.40 12.28 12.65
C PHE A 3 13.69 11.81 14.08
N SER A 4 13.70 12.73 15.05
CA SER A 4 13.81 12.42 16.47
C SER A 4 12.46 12.06 17.13
N THR A 5 11.34 12.23 16.43
CA THR A 5 9.99 11.92 16.90
C THR A 5 9.77 10.41 17.11
N THR A 6 9.00 10.05 18.15
CA THR A 6 8.60 8.66 18.41
C THR A 6 7.21 8.35 17.86
N ILE A 7 6.86 7.07 17.73
CA ILE A 7 5.50 6.65 17.38
C ILE A 7 4.45 7.21 18.36
N ALA A 8 4.79 7.36 19.65
CA ALA A 8 3.90 7.97 20.64
C ALA A 8 3.53 9.41 20.32
N ASP A 9 4.47 10.16 19.73
CA ASP A 9 4.31 11.58 19.44
C ASP A 9 3.46 11.82 18.18
N LEU A 10 3.31 10.80 17.33
CA LEU A 10 2.58 10.83 16.06
C LEU A 10 1.21 10.14 16.14
N LYS A 11 0.71 9.86 17.34
CA LYS A 11 -0.58 9.20 17.50
C LYS A 11 -1.71 10.05 16.94
N ASN A 12 -2.58 9.41 16.17
CA ASN A 12 -3.67 10.02 15.41
C ASN A 12 -3.20 10.93 14.25
N ASP A 13 -1.94 10.81 13.82
CA ASP A 13 -1.46 11.48 12.63
C ASP A 13 -1.63 10.59 11.39
N THR A 14 -1.93 11.25 10.27
CA THR A 14 -1.81 10.70 8.93
C THR A 14 -0.71 11.47 8.20
N LEU A 15 0.31 10.77 7.73
CA LEU A 15 1.47 11.32 7.04
C LEU A 15 1.33 11.05 5.55
N SER A 16 1.27 12.12 4.76
CA SER A 16 1.21 12.03 3.30
C SER A 16 2.60 11.82 2.70
N HIS A 17 2.67 11.47 1.42
CA HIS A 17 3.91 11.42 0.66
C HIS A 17 4.78 12.71 0.80
N LEU A 18 4.16 13.89 0.94
CA LEU A 18 4.87 15.15 1.17
C LEU A 18 5.57 15.21 2.54
N ASP A 19 4.88 14.75 3.59
CA ASP A 19 5.43 14.71 4.95
C ASP A 19 6.61 13.73 5.05
N LEU A 20 6.53 12.67 4.24
CA LEU A 20 7.49 11.57 4.13
C LEU A 20 8.61 11.84 3.13
N ALA A 21 8.57 12.97 2.40
CA ALA A 21 9.49 13.30 1.31
C ALA A 21 9.63 12.17 0.25
N LEU A 22 8.51 11.52 -0.05
CA LEU A 22 8.38 10.48 -1.07
C LEU A 22 7.72 11.07 -2.32
N ASP A 23 8.31 10.85 -3.50
CA ASP A 23 7.81 11.35 -4.78
C ASP A 23 6.76 10.42 -5.41
N ASP A 24 5.81 9.94 -4.59
CA ASP A 24 4.70 9.11 -5.05
C ASP A 24 3.44 9.39 -4.22
N GLU A 25 2.44 10.00 -4.87
CA GLU A 25 1.20 10.42 -4.22
C GLU A 25 0.32 9.25 -3.74
N ARG A 26 0.62 8.03 -4.18
CA ARG A 26 -0.14 6.82 -3.83
C ARG A 26 0.14 6.33 -2.42
N PHE A 27 1.11 6.91 -1.72
CA PHE A 27 1.56 6.43 -0.42
C PHE A 27 1.15 7.34 0.74
N GLU A 28 0.61 6.74 1.79
CA GLU A 28 0.30 7.40 3.06
C GLU A 28 0.62 6.47 4.23
N VAL A 29 0.80 7.06 5.41
CA VAL A 29 1.03 6.32 6.67
C VAL A 29 0.07 6.83 7.72
N GLU A 30 -0.74 5.94 8.27
CA GLU A 30 -1.65 6.23 9.38
C GLU A 30 -1.11 5.68 10.68
N ILE A 31 -1.19 6.46 11.76
CA ILE A 31 -0.73 6.07 13.09
C ILE A 31 -1.89 6.20 14.07
N ASN A 32 -2.42 5.07 14.51
CA ASN A 32 -3.60 5.02 15.39
C ASN A 32 -3.28 5.44 16.84
N GLU A 33 -4.33 5.70 17.63
CA GLU A 33 -4.22 6.08 19.04
C GLU A 33 -3.44 5.05 19.88
N ASP A 34 -3.54 3.77 19.55
CA ASP A 34 -2.83 2.68 20.23
C ASP A 34 -1.36 2.53 19.77
N GLY A 35 -0.96 3.25 18.71
CA GLY A 35 0.36 3.19 18.10
C GLY A 35 0.51 2.10 17.04
N ALA A 36 -0.58 1.49 16.58
CA ALA A 36 -0.57 0.73 15.33
C ALA A 36 -0.27 1.68 14.16
N VAL A 37 0.61 1.24 13.26
CA VAL A 37 1.01 1.99 12.07
C VAL A 37 0.59 1.22 10.84
N SER A 38 -0.20 1.84 9.98
CA SER A 38 -0.62 1.30 8.69
C SER A 38 0.11 2.04 7.58
N ALA A 39 0.91 1.31 6.80
CA ALA A 39 1.46 1.79 5.54
C ALA A 39 0.46 1.47 4.44
N ILE A 40 0.00 2.48 3.71
CA ILE A 40 -1.10 2.36 2.76
C ILE A 40 -0.60 2.80 1.39
N PHE A 41 -0.87 1.98 0.38
CA PHE A 41 -0.54 2.26 -1.01
C PHE A 41 -1.78 2.09 -1.90
N GLY A 42 -2.27 3.19 -2.48
CA GLY A 42 -3.43 3.18 -3.38
C GLY A 42 -3.06 2.82 -4.82
N VAL A 43 -3.85 1.94 -5.44
CA VAL A 43 -3.69 1.55 -6.85
C VAL A 43 -4.99 1.74 -7.60
N THR A 44 -4.97 2.57 -8.65
CA THR A 44 -6.13 2.79 -9.51
C THR A 44 -6.30 1.66 -10.52
N LEU A 45 -7.54 1.29 -10.80
CA LEU A 45 -7.93 0.26 -11.78
C LEU A 45 -8.39 0.85 -13.11
N ALA A 46 -8.25 2.16 -13.33
CA ALA A 46 -8.71 2.87 -14.52
C ALA A 46 -8.32 2.16 -15.85
N PHE A 47 -7.10 1.64 -15.94
CA PHE A 47 -6.62 0.93 -17.12
C PHE A 47 -7.29 -0.45 -17.34
N HIS A 48 -7.59 -1.17 -16.26
CA HIS A 48 -8.25 -2.48 -16.31
C HIS A 48 -9.73 -2.35 -16.69
N ARG A 49 -10.35 -1.24 -16.29
CA ARG A 49 -11.69 -0.83 -16.75
C ARG A 49 -11.72 -0.53 -18.25
N GLU A 50 -10.70 0.13 -18.79
CA GLU A 50 -10.61 0.49 -20.22
C GLU A 50 -10.32 -0.71 -21.14
N LEU A 51 -9.50 -1.67 -20.70
CA LEU A 51 -9.15 -2.83 -21.50
C LEU A 51 -10.13 -4.01 -21.41
N GLY A 52 -11.01 -4.04 -20.40
CA GLY A 52 -11.96 -5.14 -20.20
C GLY A 52 -11.29 -6.49 -19.90
N LEU A 53 -10.11 -6.49 -19.27
CA LEU A 53 -9.26 -7.67 -19.12
C LEU A 53 -8.82 -7.91 -17.66
N LYS A 54 -9.44 -8.89 -17.00
CA LYS A 54 -8.86 -10.19 -16.57
C LYS A 54 -9.94 -11.00 -15.86
N ASP A 55 -10.27 -12.18 -16.39
CA ASP A 55 -11.29 -13.07 -15.83
C ASP A 55 -11.07 -13.28 -14.32
N GLY A 56 -12.01 -12.76 -13.52
CA GLY A 56 -12.08 -12.96 -12.07
C GLY A 56 -11.17 -12.07 -11.20
N ILE A 57 -10.58 -11.01 -11.75
CA ILE A 57 -9.88 -9.98 -10.95
C ILE A 57 -10.78 -8.76 -10.74
N VAL A 58 -11.26 -8.15 -11.82
CA VAL A 58 -12.23 -7.05 -11.78
C VAL A 58 -13.61 -7.52 -12.23
N ASP A 59 -14.67 -6.86 -11.74
CA ASP A 59 -16.03 -7.13 -12.16
C ASP A 59 -16.43 -6.33 -13.43
N SER A 60 -17.72 -6.37 -13.79
CA SER A 60 -18.23 -5.67 -14.97
C SER A 60 -18.19 -4.14 -14.85
N ASP A 61 -18.12 -3.60 -13.64
CA ASP A 61 -18.05 -2.16 -13.38
C ASP A 61 -16.59 -1.66 -13.34
N GLY A 62 -15.64 -2.59 -13.31
CA GLY A 62 -14.19 -2.32 -13.24
C GLY A 62 -13.67 -2.30 -11.81
N GLU A 63 -14.48 -2.74 -10.84
CA GLU A 63 -14.11 -2.79 -9.42
C GLU A 63 -13.38 -4.08 -9.09
N LEU A 64 -12.53 -4.05 -8.05
CA LEU A 64 -11.82 -5.24 -7.61
C LEU A 64 -12.78 -6.26 -7.00
N THR A 65 -12.82 -7.47 -7.58
CA THR A 65 -13.57 -8.58 -7.00
C THR A 65 -12.89 -9.10 -5.74
N LYS A 66 -13.68 -9.69 -4.83
CA LYS A 66 -13.13 -10.38 -3.65
C LYS A 66 -12.08 -11.44 -4.00
N SER A 67 -12.32 -12.26 -5.03
CA SER A 67 -11.35 -13.27 -5.48
C SER A 67 -10.09 -12.64 -6.09
N GLY A 68 -10.23 -11.50 -6.76
CA GLY A 68 -9.12 -10.68 -7.25
C GLY A 68 -8.26 -10.16 -6.08
N ALA A 69 -8.90 -9.60 -5.06
CA ALA A 69 -8.23 -9.14 -3.84
C ALA A 69 -7.45 -10.25 -3.15
N GLU A 70 -8.04 -11.43 -2.97
CA GLU A 70 -7.38 -12.60 -2.36
C GLU A 70 -6.15 -13.06 -3.16
N ARG A 71 -6.25 -13.07 -4.51
CA ARG A 71 -5.13 -13.41 -5.41
C ARG A 71 -4.02 -12.37 -5.34
N LEU A 72 -4.36 -11.08 -5.43
CA LEU A 72 -3.43 -9.97 -5.29
C LEU A 72 -2.72 -10.02 -3.95
N GLN A 73 -3.45 -10.20 -2.86
CA GLN A 73 -2.89 -10.29 -1.51
C GLN A 73 -1.92 -11.46 -1.40
N THR A 74 -2.28 -12.63 -1.93
CA THR A 74 -1.41 -13.82 -1.91
C THR A 74 -0.10 -13.56 -2.66
N TYR A 75 -0.20 -12.97 -3.84
CA TYR A 75 0.95 -12.61 -4.66
C TYR A 75 1.84 -11.56 -3.98
N LEU A 76 1.25 -10.45 -3.51
CA LEU A 76 1.98 -9.35 -2.89
C LEU A 76 2.67 -9.79 -1.60
N ARG A 77 2.02 -10.61 -0.76
CA ARG A 77 2.67 -11.20 0.42
C ARG A 77 3.94 -11.97 0.06
N LYS A 78 3.85 -12.83 -0.95
CA LYS A 78 4.99 -13.61 -1.41
C LYS A 78 6.09 -12.68 -1.96
N TYR A 79 5.74 -11.78 -2.87
CA TYR A 79 6.68 -10.89 -3.54
C TYR A 79 7.39 -9.95 -2.56
N LEU A 80 6.63 -9.25 -1.69
CA LEU A 80 7.20 -8.36 -0.69
C LEU A 80 8.09 -9.13 0.29
N SER A 81 7.68 -10.32 0.75
CA SER A 81 8.53 -11.12 1.63
C SER A 81 9.83 -11.56 0.95
N GLU A 82 9.79 -11.98 -0.32
CA GLU A 82 10.96 -12.41 -1.09
C GLU A 82 11.90 -11.25 -1.45
N GLU A 83 11.37 -10.09 -1.86
CA GLU A 83 12.15 -8.95 -2.37
C GLU A 83 12.62 -7.99 -1.28
N SER A 84 11.80 -7.75 -0.26
CA SER A 84 12.09 -6.77 0.80
C SER A 84 12.45 -7.40 2.15
N GLY A 85 12.21 -8.71 2.33
CA GLY A 85 12.41 -9.40 3.60
C GLY A 85 11.42 -9.01 4.69
N LEU A 86 10.36 -8.27 4.36
CA LEU A 86 9.34 -7.82 5.29
C LEU A 86 8.46 -8.98 5.79
N ASP A 87 8.00 -8.87 7.03
CA ASP A 87 6.88 -9.67 7.53
C ASP A 87 5.58 -9.10 6.96
N THR A 88 4.96 -9.85 6.05
CA THR A 88 3.73 -9.46 5.36
C THR A 88 2.50 -10.19 5.91
N SER A 89 2.58 -10.78 7.11
CA SER A 89 1.47 -11.55 7.70
C SER A 89 0.21 -10.73 7.91
N THR A 90 0.35 -9.42 8.13
CA THR A 90 -0.72 -8.43 8.29
C THR A 90 -1.11 -7.73 7.00
N LEU A 91 -0.46 -8.04 5.87
CA LEU A 91 -0.75 -7.35 4.61
C LEU A 91 -2.16 -7.67 4.11
N GLU A 92 -2.93 -6.64 3.80
CA GLU A 92 -4.29 -6.72 3.28
C GLU A 92 -4.38 -6.00 1.92
N VAL A 93 -5.25 -6.53 1.05
CA VAL A 93 -5.70 -5.83 -0.17
C VAL A 93 -7.18 -5.54 -0.02
N SER A 94 -7.53 -4.26 0.09
CA SER A 94 -8.91 -3.81 0.30
C SER A 94 -9.43 -3.06 -0.92
N ALA A 95 -10.56 -3.53 -1.45
CA ALA A 95 -11.30 -2.84 -2.52
C ALA A 95 -12.19 -1.71 -1.97
N ASP A 96 -12.55 -1.77 -0.70
CA ASP A 96 -13.52 -0.87 -0.06
C ASP A 96 -12.85 0.30 0.68
N GLU A 97 -11.52 0.25 0.85
CA GLU A 97 -10.79 1.28 1.59
C GLU A 97 -10.70 2.56 0.76
N GLN A 98 -11.50 3.57 1.13
CA GLN A 98 -11.31 4.93 0.62
C GLN A 98 -10.10 5.56 1.30
N THR A 99 -8.97 5.48 0.62
CA THR A 99 -7.75 6.19 1.00
C THR A 99 -7.77 7.58 0.40
N SER A 100 -7.04 8.53 1.01
CA SER A 100 -6.88 9.86 0.42
C SER A 100 -6.19 9.81 -0.95
N THR A 101 -5.52 8.70 -1.24
CA THR A 101 -4.72 8.44 -2.44
C THR A 101 -5.52 7.89 -3.64
N LEU A 102 -6.73 7.36 -3.44
CA LEU A 102 -7.54 6.74 -4.51
C LEU A 102 -8.58 7.69 -5.12
N GLY A 103 -9.03 8.71 -4.38
CA GLY A 103 -10.04 9.64 -4.86
C GLY A 103 -11.40 8.97 -5.16
N GLU A 104 -12.01 9.30 -6.31
CA GLU A 104 -13.30 8.74 -6.76
C GLU A 104 -13.15 7.59 -7.78
N ASP A 105 -11.93 7.27 -8.20
CA ASP A 105 -11.69 6.27 -9.23
C ASP A 105 -11.72 4.84 -8.65
N PRO A 106 -12.24 3.84 -9.39
CA PRO A 106 -12.15 2.44 -9.01
C PRO A 106 -10.70 2.05 -8.72
N GLY A 107 -10.48 1.35 -7.61
CA GLY A 107 -9.14 1.07 -7.14
C GLY A 107 -9.13 0.12 -5.96
N PHE A 108 -7.96 -0.04 -5.36
CA PHE A 108 -7.79 -0.78 -4.13
C PHE A 108 -6.59 -0.27 -3.36
N ALA A 109 -6.60 -0.48 -2.04
CA ALA A 109 -5.49 -0.19 -1.16
C ALA A 109 -4.72 -1.47 -0.84
N VAL A 110 -3.40 -1.36 -0.80
CA VAL A 110 -2.51 -2.35 -0.19
C VAL A 110 -2.07 -1.80 1.16
N ILE A 111 -2.40 -2.52 2.23
CA ILE A 111 -2.25 -2.04 3.61
C ILE A 111 -1.32 -2.99 4.35
N LEU A 112 -0.23 -2.48 4.91
CA LEU A 112 0.65 -3.21 5.82
C LEU A 112 0.58 -2.59 7.21
N THR A 113 -0.05 -3.28 8.15
CA THR A 113 -0.20 -2.80 9.54
C THR A 113 0.80 -3.47 10.47
N SER A 114 1.48 -2.70 11.33
CA SER A 114 2.31 -3.26 12.39
C SER A 114 2.29 -2.40 13.66
N THR A 115 2.83 -2.92 14.77
CA THR A 115 2.90 -2.21 16.05
C THR A 115 4.36 -2.12 16.51
N PRO A 116 5.15 -1.15 16.01
CA PRO A 116 6.58 -1.03 16.30
C PRO A 116 6.92 -0.66 17.75
N GLY A 117 5.91 -0.32 18.57
CA GLY A 117 6.06 0.11 19.95
C GLY A 117 6.20 1.63 20.08
N LEU A 118 5.58 2.18 21.12
CA LEU A 118 5.42 3.63 21.29
C LEU A 118 6.72 4.42 21.41
N SER A 119 7.78 3.81 21.97
CA SER A 119 9.08 4.46 22.14
C SER A 119 9.97 4.37 20.90
N THR A 120 9.56 3.64 19.85
CA THR A 120 10.32 3.50 18.61
C THR A 120 10.41 4.84 17.91
N LYS A 121 11.61 5.19 17.45
CA LYS A 121 11.83 6.38 16.62
C LYS A 121 11.20 6.16 15.24
N PHE A 122 10.43 7.14 14.76
CA PHE A 122 9.78 7.04 13.47
C PHE A 122 10.79 6.76 12.35
N GLN A 123 11.94 7.45 12.34
CA GLN A 123 12.99 7.22 11.35
C GLN A 123 13.51 5.78 11.32
N LYS A 124 13.65 5.15 12.49
CA LYS A 124 14.09 3.75 12.54
C LYS A 124 13.07 2.85 11.88
N TYR A 125 11.79 3.03 12.20
CA TYR A 125 10.70 2.27 11.62
C TYR A 125 10.50 2.57 10.13
N TRP A 126 10.78 3.81 9.72
CA TRP A 126 10.82 4.22 8.32
C TRP A 126 11.85 3.42 7.55
N ASP A 127 13.11 3.42 8.01
CA ASP A 127 14.22 2.76 7.32
C ASP A 127 14.07 1.23 7.27
N GLU A 128 13.54 0.63 8.34
CA GLU A 128 13.44 -0.83 8.48
C GLU A 128 12.17 -1.42 7.83
N THR A 129 11.08 -0.66 7.76
CA THR A 129 9.76 -1.18 7.33
C THR A 129 9.08 -0.35 6.25
N LEU A 130 8.84 0.95 6.52
CA LEU A 130 7.99 1.75 5.63
C LEU A 130 8.66 2.02 4.27
N TRP A 131 9.95 2.33 4.26
CA TRP A 131 10.71 2.57 3.04
C TRP A 131 10.86 1.32 2.17
N PRO A 132 11.27 0.15 2.70
CA PRO A 132 11.28 -1.08 1.90
C PRO A 132 9.91 -1.44 1.32
N PHE A 133 8.83 -1.25 2.10
CA PHE A 133 7.46 -1.48 1.61
C PHE A 133 7.13 -0.51 0.47
N SER A 134 7.28 0.80 0.68
CA SER A 134 6.94 1.81 -0.32
C SER A 134 7.78 1.67 -1.58
N ALA A 135 9.10 1.48 -1.46
CA ALA A 135 9.98 1.28 -2.61
C ALA A 135 9.59 0.04 -3.43
N THR A 136 9.22 -1.07 -2.77
CA THR A 136 8.81 -2.29 -3.47
C THR A 136 7.46 -2.11 -4.16
N MET A 137 6.50 -1.45 -3.50
CA MET A 137 5.19 -1.12 -4.08
C MET A 137 5.32 -0.17 -5.28
N ILE A 138 6.15 0.86 -5.18
CA ILE A 138 6.44 1.78 -6.29
C ILE A 138 7.03 1.01 -7.47
N ASN A 139 7.99 0.10 -7.24
CA ASN A 139 8.62 -0.66 -8.31
C ASN A 139 7.66 -1.66 -8.99
N ILE A 140 6.80 -2.35 -8.22
CA ILE A 140 5.89 -3.35 -8.79
C ILE A 140 4.64 -2.72 -9.43
N CYS A 141 4.24 -1.56 -8.92
CA CYS A 141 3.14 -0.75 -9.43
C CYS A 141 3.62 0.40 -10.31
N ASP A 142 4.90 0.42 -10.72
CA ASP A 142 5.48 1.46 -11.56
C ASP A 142 4.61 1.57 -12.82
N PRO A 143 4.02 2.75 -13.07
CA PRO A 143 3.30 3.01 -14.30
C PRO A 143 4.31 3.15 -15.44
N GLY A 144 4.78 2.01 -15.95
CA GLY A 144 4.91 1.89 -17.39
C GLY A 144 3.57 2.24 -18.07
N THR A 145 3.51 2.20 -19.40
CA THR A 145 2.34 2.61 -20.22
C THR A 145 0.97 1.96 -19.87
N PHE A 146 0.88 1.10 -18.84
CA PHE A 146 -0.24 0.21 -18.56
C PHE A 146 -0.62 0.03 -17.08
N ASN A 147 -0.32 0.97 -16.17
CA ASN A 147 -0.72 0.93 -14.74
C ASN A 147 -0.55 -0.45 -14.06
N ALA A 148 0.69 -0.79 -13.70
CA ALA A 148 1.07 -2.05 -13.04
C ALA A 148 0.84 -3.35 -13.86
N PRO A 149 1.16 -3.41 -15.17
CA PRO A 149 0.96 -4.62 -15.97
C PRO A 149 1.67 -5.85 -15.36
N TYR A 150 2.84 -5.65 -14.77
CA TYR A 150 3.64 -6.70 -14.14
C TYR A 150 2.94 -7.36 -12.95
N MET A 151 2.27 -6.59 -12.09
CA MET A 151 1.56 -7.16 -10.94
C MET A 151 0.41 -8.04 -11.38
N PHE A 152 -0.36 -7.60 -12.38
CA PHE A 152 -1.50 -8.37 -12.86
C PHE A 152 -1.05 -9.57 -13.72
N ASP A 153 0.06 -9.51 -14.45
CA ASP A 153 0.52 -10.60 -15.33
C ASP A 153 1.00 -11.85 -14.58
N HIS A 154 1.23 -11.72 -13.28
CA HIS A 154 1.69 -12.81 -12.42
C HIS A 154 0.60 -13.42 -11.54
N ILE A 155 -0.67 -13.00 -11.68
CA ILE A 155 -1.79 -13.47 -10.85
C ILE A 155 -2.92 -14.18 -11.58
#